data_AF-A0A1F5YER5-F1
#
_entry.id   AF-A0A1F5YER5-F1
#
_cell.length_a   1.000
_cell.length_b   1.000
_cell.length_c   1.000
_cell.angle_alpha   90.00
_cell.angle_beta   90.00
_cell.angle_gamma   90.00
#
_symmetry.space_group_name_H-M   'P 1'
#
loop_
_entity.id
_entity.type
_entity.pdbx_description
1 polymer ?
#
loop_
_entity_poly.entity_id
_entity_poly.type
_entity_poly.pdbx_seq_one_letter_code
_entity_poly.pdbx_strand_id
1 'polypeptide(L)'
;MSEKKPAAFKTSPKQAADNLLDGLNEKPSDFWWNLAYFLILTAAIGFIIANNHLENLTSATGLSILGILIILDAFPAIYLLKLLFNLTRGGRDN
;
A
#
# COMPACT_ATOMS: atom_id res chain seq x y z
N MET A 1 51.02 -1.71 4.26
CA MET A 1 49.71 -2.10 4.80
C MET A 1 48.65 -1.33 4.03
N SER A 2 47.91 -2.01 3.14
CA SER A 2 46.84 -1.37 2.36
C SER A 2 45.53 -1.55 3.13
N GLU A 3 44.99 -0.46 3.66
CA GLU A 3 43.71 -0.43 4.36
C GLU A 3 42.59 -0.80 3.37
N LYS A 4 41.97 -1.97 3.57
CA LYS A 4 40.72 -2.31 2.89
C LYS A 4 39.63 -1.36 3.39
N LYS A 5 39.36 -0.31 2.61
CA LYS A 5 38.18 0.54 2.75
C LYS A 5 36.93 -0.35 2.80
N PRO A 6 36.07 -0.25 3.82
CA PRO A 6 34.85 -1.06 3.87
C PRO A 6 33.99 -0.71 2.66
N ALA A 7 33.63 -1.73 1.89
CA ALA A 7 32.74 -1.58 0.76
C ALA A 7 31.42 -1.00 1.27
N ALA A 8 31.05 0.19 0.79
CA ALA A 8 29.74 0.75 1.06
C ALA A 8 28.69 -0.24 0.56
N PHE A 9 27.98 -0.87 1.50
CA PHE A 9 26.89 -1.80 1.24
C PHE A 9 25.75 -1.02 0.57
N LYS A 10 25.81 -0.88 -0.75
CA LYS A 10 24.73 -0.34 -1.57
C LYS A 10 23.67 -1.43 -1.71
N THR A 11 22.80 -1.56 -0.72
CA THR A 11 21.53 -2.27 -0.93
C THR A 11 20.78 -1.55 -2.02
N SER A 12 20.50 -2.26 -3.11
CA SER A 12 19.58 -1.73 -4.11
C SER A 12 18.21 -1.45 -3.46
N PRO A 13 17.42 -0.49 -3.96
CA PRO A 13 16.08 -0.20 -3.42
C PRO A 13 15.18 -1.46 -3.39
N LYS A 14 15.39 -2.37 -4.34
CA LYS A 14 14.73 -3.67 -4.39
C LYS A 14 15.13 -4.55 -3.21
N GLN A 15 16.43 -4.72 -2.95
CA GLN A 15 16.91 -5.50 -1.80
C GLN A 15 16.47 -4.89 -0.47
N ALA A 16 16.41 -3.56 -0.35
CA ALA A 16 15.92 -2.91 0.86
C ALA A 16 14.43 -3.20 1.09
N ALA A 17 13.61 -3.20 0.02
CA ALA A 17 12.20 -3.57 0.10
C ALA A 17 12.02 -5.06 0.41
N ASP A 18 12.78 -5.95 -0.24
CA ASP A 18 12.71 -7.39 0.00
C ASP A 18 13.06 -7.72 1.47
N ASN A 19 14.12 -7.11 2.02
CA ASN A 19 14.50 -7.28 3.43
C ASN A 19 13.44 -6.78 4.43
N LEU A 20 12.70 -5.71 4.08
CA LEU A 20 11.61 -5.19 4.91
C LEU A 20 10.40 -6.13 4.90
N LEU A 21 10.07 -6.69 3.74
CA LEU A 21 8.92 -7.60 3.59
C LEU A 21 9.21 -8.98 4.18
N ASP A 22 10.45 -9.46 4.06
CA ASP A 22 10.94 -10.65 4.76
C ASP A 22 10.83 -10.49 6.29
N GLY A 23 11.19 -9.31 6.81
CA GLY A 23 11.03 -8.96 8.23
C GLY A 23 9.57 -8.94 8.72
N LEU A 24 8.61 -8.80 7.80
CA LEU A 24 7.18 -8.88 8.09
C LEU A 24 6.58 -10.26 7.84
N ASN A 25 7.37 -11.23 7.39
CA ASN A 25 6.91 -12.53 6.93
C ASN A 25 5.84 -12.42 5.84
N GLU A 26 5.97 -11.43 4.96
CA GLU A 26 5.05 -11.17 3.85
C GLU A 26 5.70 -11.48 2.52
N LYS A 27 4.93 -12.08 1.61
CA LYS A 27 5.42 -12.32 0.26
C LYS A 27 5.49 -10.98 -0.49
N PRO A 28 6.62 -10.65 -1.13
CA PRO A 28 6.73 -9.41 -1.88
C PRO A 28 5.63 -9.24 -2.93
N SER A 29 5.24 -10.32 -3.61
CA SER A 29 4.14 -10.32 -4.58
C SER A 29 2.83 -9.83 -3.99
N ASP A 30 2.49 -10.27 -2.79
CA ASP A 30 1.19 -10.04 -2.17
C ASP A 30 1.09 -8.59 -1.69
N PHE A 31 2.19 -8.06 -1.13
CA PHE A 31 2.30 -6.64 -0.81
C PHE A 31 2.12 -5.75 -2.05
N TRP A 32 2.88 -5.99 -3.11
CA TRP A 32 2.84 -5.15 -4.32
C TRP A 32 1.49 -5.22 -5.03
N TRP A 33 0.85 -6.39 -5.05
CA TRP A 33 -0.50 -6.51 -5.59
C TRP A 33 -1.51 -5.73 -4.76
N ASN A 34 -1.53 -5.88 -3.44
CA ASN A 34 -2.45 -5.12 -2.59
C ASN A 34 -2.22 -3.60 -2.70
N LEU A 35 -0.96 -3.16 -2.82
CA LEU A 35 -0.63 -1.76 -3.06
C LEU A 35 -1.13 -1.28 -4.42
N ALA A 36 -0.91 -2.04 -5.49
CA ALA A 36 -1.40 -1.69 -6.82
C ALA A 36 -2.93 -1.63 -6.85
N TYR A 37 -3.61 -2.61 -6.25
CA TYR A 37 -5.07 -2.63 -6.13
C TYR A 37 -5.59 -1.40 -5.39
N PHE A 38 -5.00 -1.05 -4.25
CA PHE A 38 -5.34 0.15 -3.49
C PHE A 38 -5.19 1.43 -4.33
N LEU A 39 -4.05 1.62 -4.99
CA LEU A 39 -3.80 2.82 -5.80
C LEU A 39 -4.79 2.94 -6.97
N ILE A 40 -5.11 1.84 -7.64
CA ILE A 40 -6.08 1.83 -8.75
C ILE A 40 -7.49 2.17 -8.25
N LEU A 41 -7.93 1.55 -7.15
CA LEU A 41 -9.25 1.80 -6.55
C LEU A 41 -9.39 3.25 -6.08
N THR A 42 -8.42 3.74 -5.32
CA THR A 42 -8.38 5.12 -4.85
C THR A 42 -8.39 6.11 -6.02
N ALA A 43 -7.61 5.87 -7.07
CA ALA A 43 -7.61 6.71 -8.25
C ALA A 43 -8.96 6.68 -8.99
N ALA A 44 -9.58 5.51 -9.11
CA ALA A 44 -10.90 5.36 -9.72
C ALA A 44 -11.99 6.10 -8.94
N ILE A 45 -11.99 6.00 -7.61
CA ILE A 45 -12.89 6.75 -6.73
C ILE A 45 -12.69 8.26 -6.93
N GLY A 46 -11.44 8.71 -6.88
CA GLY A 46 -11.10 10.12 -7.11
C GLY A 46 -11.54 10.62 -8.48
N PHE A 47 -11.35 9.81 -9.53
CA PHE A 47 -11.82 10.13 -10.87
C PHE A 47 -13.34 10.24 -10.95
N ILE A 48 -14.09 9.32 -10.34
CA ILE A 48 -15.55 9.35 -10.30
C ILE A 48 -16.02 10.62 -9.59
N ILE A 49 -15.45 10.95 -8.42
CA ILE A 49 -15.83 12.14 -7.67
C ILE A 49 -15.50 13.42 -8.46
N ALA A 50 -14.33 13.50 -9.09
CA ALA A 50 -13.89 14.68 -9.82
C ALA A 50 -14.66 14.91 -11.13
N ASN A 51 -15.19 13.86 -11.76
CA ASN A 51 -15.82 13.93 -13.08
C ASN A 51 -17.35 13.76 -13.04
N ASN A 52 -17.98 13.68 -11.86
CA ASN A 52 -19.43 13.60 -11.74
C ASN A 52 -19.98 14.80 -10.97
N HIS A 53 -21.16 15.25 -11.39
CA HIS A 53 -21.92 16.25 -10.64
C HIS A 53 -22.46 15.67 -9.34
N LEU A 54 -22.61 16.53 -8.32
CA LEU A 54 -23.11 16.15 -7.01
C LEU A 54 -24.43 15.39 -7.09
N GLU A 55 -25.36 15.83 -7.95
CA GLU A 55 -26.67 15.20 -8.16
C GLU A 55 -26.57 13.74 -8.60
N ASN A 56 -25.60 13.40 -9.46
CA ASN A 56 -25.35 12.03 -9.90
C ASN A 56 -24.80 11.17 -8.76
N LEU A 57 -23.91 11.73 -7.94
CA LEU A 57 -23.30 11.03 -6.80
C LEU A 57 -24.30 10.82 -5.65
N THR A 58 -25.23 11.76 -5.47
CA THR A 58 -26.31 11.67 -4.45
C THR A 58 -27.53 10.88 -4.93
N SER A 59 -27.56 10.45 -6.19
CA SER A 59 -28.58 9.50 -6.66
C SER A 59 -28.42 8.16 -5.94
N ALA A 60 -29.51 7.40 -5.75
CA ALA A 60 -29.46 6.08 -5.10
C ALA A 60 -28.45 5.14 -5.78
N THR A 61 -28.36 5.20 -7.11
CA THR A 61 -27.40 4.42 -7.90
C THR A 61 -25.97 4.91 -7.69
N GLY A 62 -25.73 6.23 -7.72
CA GLY A 62 -24.42 6.82 -7.48
C GLY A 62 -23.87 6.51 -6.09
N LEU A 63 -24.71 6.64 -5.05
CA LEU A 63 -24.39 6.28 -3.67
C LEU A 63 -24.07 4.79 -3.53
N SER A 64 -24.81 3.91 -4.20
CA SER A 64 -24.56 2.47 -4.14
C SER A 64 -23.20 2.12 -4.77
N ILE A 65 -22.89 2.70 -5.94
CA ILE A 65 -21.61 2.46 -6.63
C ILE A 65 -20.44 3.02 -5.81
N LEU A 66 -20.54 4.26 -5.34
CA LEU A 66 -19.51 4.86 -4.48
C LEU A 66 -19.32 4.08 -3.18
N GLY A 67 -20.40 3.66 -2.54
CA GLY A 67 -20.35 2.87 -1.31
C GLY A 67 -19.63 1.54 -1.51
N ILE A 68 -19.94 0.82 -2.59
CA ILE A 68 -19.25 -0.43 -2.95
C ILE A 68 -17.75 -0.16 -3.17
N LEU A 69 -17.41 0.88 -3.93
CA LEU A 69 -16.01 1.21 -4.21
C LEU A 69 -15.22 1.57 -2.94
N ILE A 70 -15.80 2.36 -2.03
CA ILE A 70 -15.18 2.72 -0.75
C ILE A 70 -14.96 1.47 0.11
N ILE A 71 -15.95 0.56 0.17
CA ILE A 71 -15.81 -0.70 0.92
C ILE A 71 -14.70 -1.58 0.31
N LEU A 72 -14.63 -1.67 -1.02
CA LEU A 72 -13.60 -2.43 -1.71
C LEU A 72 -12.20 -1.83 -1.50
N ASP A 73 -12.08 -0.51 -1.48
CA ASP A 73 -10.81 0.20 -1.23
C ASP A 73 -10.33 0.03 0.23
N ALA A 74 -11.25 -0.13 1.18
CA ALA A 74 -10.92 -0.34 2.59
C ALA A 74 -10.16 -1.65 2.85
N PHE A 75 -10.42 -2.72 2.11
CA PHE A 75 -9.74 -4.01 2.32
C PHE A 75 -8.21 -3.95 2.14
N PRO A 76 -7.67 -3.53 0.97
CA PRO A 76 -6.23 -3.41 0.81
C PRO A 76 -5.65 -2.30 1.70
N ALA A 77 -6.40 -1.23 1.99
CA ALA A 77 -5.96 -0.20 2.93
C ALA A 77 -5.74 -0.74 4.35
N ILE A 78 -6.68 -1.54 4.87
CA ILE A 78 -6.57 -2.18 6.20
C ILE A 78 -5.39 -3.17 6.21
N TYR A 79 -5.22 -3.96 5.15
CA TYR A 79 -4.07 -4.86 5.01
C TYR A 79 -2.74 -4.10 5.08
N LEU A 80 -2.58 -3.05 4.27
CA LEU A 80 -1.36 -2.23 4.26
C LEU A 80 -1.13 -1.53 5.59
N LEU A 81 -2.19 -1.05 6.25
CA LEU A 81 -2.10 -0.43 7.58
C LEU A 81 -1.60 -1.42 8.64
N LYS A 82 -2.10 -2.67 8.60
CA LYS A 82 -1.63 -3.73 9.50
C LYS A 82 -0.15 -4.02 9.29
N LEU A 83 0.33 -4.02 8.05
CA LEU A 83 1.76 -4.18 7.74
C LEU A 83 2.60 -3.02 8.28
N LEU A 84 2.16 -1.78 8.08
CA LEU A 84 2.83 -0.60 8.61
C LEU A 84 2.92 -0.64 10.14
N PHE A 85 1.87 -1.12 10.77
CA PHE A 85 1.81 -1.26 12.23
C PHE A 85 2.75 -2.36 12.75
N ASN A 86 2.85 -3.48 12.04
CA ASN A 86 3.82 -4.52 12.35
C ASN A 86 5.26 -4.04 12.15
N LEU A 87 5.54 -3.25 11.10
CA LEU A 87 6.86 -2.60 10.90
C LEU A 87 7.24 -1.68 12.06
N THR A 88 6.30 -0.86 12.51
CA THR A 88 6.55 0.10 13.60
C THR A 88 6.67 -0.55 14.97
N ARG A 89 6.11 -1.76 15.15
CA ARG A 89 6.18 -2.52 16.42
C ARG A 89 7.32 -3.55 16.47
N GLY A 90 7.67 -4.17 15.35
CA GLY A 90 8.73 -5.18 15.24
C GLY A 90 10.15 -4.68 15.54
N GLY A 91 10.35 -3.37 15.74
CA GLY A 91 11.60 -2.79 16.20
C GLY A 91 11.79 -2.74 17.72
N ARG A 92 10.82 -3.19 18.52
CA ARG A 92 10.88 -3.09 20.00
C ARG A 92 11.30 -4.39 20.71
N ASP A 93 11.30 -5.51 20.00
CA ASP A 93 11.45 -6.84 20.61
C ASP A 93 12.70 -7.61 20.12
N ASN A 94 13.60 -6.94 19.37
CA ASN A 94 14.92 -7.46 18.99
C ASN A 94 16.05 -6.73 19.71
#